data_AF-A0A2W4SPR0-F1
#
_entry.id   AF-A0A2W4SPR0-F1
#
_cell.length_a   1.000
_cell.length_b   1.000
_cell.length_c   1.000
_cell.angle_alpha   90.00
_cell.angle_beta   90.00
_cell.angle_gamma   90.00
#
_symmetry.space_group_name_H-M   'P 1'
#
loop_
_entity.id
_entity.type
_entity.pdbx_description
1 polymer ?
#
loop_
_entity_poly.entity_id
_entity_poly.type
_entity_poly.pdbx_seq_one_letter_code
_entity_poly.pdbx_strand_id
1 'polypeptide(L)'
;MSCATGRPGREPSCGASRLALWAAFFGDPELALQTLGEERNIERRLASAIALWRPIMRDVRRLPGFRELVREWGFVDYCQKYGWGDHCRPVSETDFECT
;
A
#
# COMPACT_ATOMS: atom_id res chain seq x y z
N MET A 1 -6.26 12.22 21.63
CA MET A 1 -5.68 11.22 20.70
C MET A 1 -4.18 11.45 20.64
N SER A 2 -3.42 10.85 21.55
CA SER A 2 -1.98 11.14 21.71
C SER A 2 -1.16 10.11 20.92
N CYS A 3 -0.34 10.58 19.98
CA CYS A 3 0.71 9.76 19.38
C CYS A 3 1.77 9.50 20.44
N ALA A 4 1.88 8.26 20.91
CA ALA A 4 2.90 7.90 21.88
C ALA A 4 4.30 8.05 21.29
N THR A 5 5.18 8.61 22.11
CA THR A 5 6.59 8.95 21.90
C THR A 5 7.38 7.86 21.14
N GLY A 6 7.79 8.18 19.92
CA GLY A 6 8.80 7.43 19.16
C GLY A 6 10.22 7.67 19.69
N ARG A 7 11.13 6.72 19.44
CA ARG A 7 12.58 6.82 19.73
C ARG A 7 13.20 8.06 19.05
N PRO A 8 14.23 8.69 19.65
CA PRO A 8 14.94 9.82 19.02
C PRO A 8 15.53 9.38 17.68
N GLY A 9 15.21 10.12 16.61
CA GLY A 9 15.60 9.80 15.23
C GLY A 9 14.56 9.05 14.40
N ARG A 10 13.36 8.76 14.94
CA ARG A 10 12.25 8.17 14.18
C ARG A 10 10.97 8.95 14.45
N GLU A 11 10.43 9.60 13.42
CA GLU A 11 9.18 10.35 13.54
C GLU A 11 8.05 9.43 14.07
N PRO A 12 7.19 9.94 14.96
CA PRO A 12 6.05 9.18 15.44
C PRO A 12 5.16 8.84 14.25
N SER A 13 5.10 7.56 13.87
CA SER A 13 4.24 7.13 12.76
C SER A 13 2.78 7.23 13.19
N CYS A 14 2.18 8.38 12.88
CA CYS A 14 0.76 8.42 12.57
C CYS A 14 0.55 7.28 11.55
N GLY A 15 -0.28 6.28 11.90
CA GLY A 15 -0.24 4.98 11.22
C GLY A 15 -0.14 5.13 9.70
N ALA A 16 0.82 4.44 9.08
CA ALA A 16 1.25 4.65 7.70
C ALA A 16 0.08 4.82 6.71
N SER A 17 -1.00 4.08 6.92
CA SER A 17 -2.25 4.17 6.15
C SER A 17 -2.87 5.58 6.14
N ARG A 18 -2.88 6.30 7.27
CA ARG A 18 -3.45 7.66 7.38
C ARG A 18 -2.60 8.68 6.62
N LEU A 19 -1.28 8.61 6.77
CA LEU A 19 -0.38 9.50 6.04
C LEU A 19 -0.44 9.23 4.53
N ALA A 20 -0.45 7.95 4.14
CA ALA A 20 -0.59 7.56 2.74
C ALA A 20 -1.91 8.04 2.11
N LEU A 21 -3.02 7.97 2.85
CA LEU A 21 -4.31 8.48 2.38
C LEU A 21 -4.29 10.01 2.19
N TRP A 22 -3.63 10.76 3.08
CA TRP A 22 -3.50 12.21 2.93
C TRP A 22 -2.56 12.58 1.78
N ALA A 23 -1.43 11.89 1.63
CA ALA A 23 -0.52 12.08 0.50
C ALA A 23 -1.25 11.87 -0.84
N ALA A 24 -2.00 10.76 -0.96
CA ALA A 24 -2.82 10.50 -2.13
C ALA A 24 -3.92 11.57 -2.35
N PHE A 25 -4.56 12.06 -1.27
CA PHE A 25 -5.55 13.15 -1.34
C PHE A 25 -4.98 14.44 -1.90
N PHE A 26 -3.74 14.78 -1.55
CA PHE A 26 -3.05 15.97 -2.04
C PHE A 26 -2.33 15.76 -3.38
N GLY A 27 -2.51 14.60 -4.03
CA GLY A 27 -1.95 14.33 -5.35
C GLY A 27 -0.48 13.89 -5.34
N ASP A 28 0.00 13.31 -4.23
CA ASP A 28 1.37 12.78 -4.09
C ASP A 28 1.34 11.24 -3.93
N PRO A 29 1.14 10.50 -5.03
CA PRO A 29 1.04 9.04 -4.98
C PRO A 29 2.39 8.37 -4.66
N GLU A 30 3.53 8.99 -4.99
CA GLU A 30 4.86 8.50 -4.67
C GLU A 30 5.11 8.53 -3.16
N LEU A 31 4.78 9.63 -2.47
CA LEU A 31 4.88 9.71 -1.02
C LEU A 31 3.92 8.73 -0.34
N ALA A 32 2.72 8.55 -0.89
CA ALA A 32 1.77 7.56 -0.39
C ALA A 32 2.36 6.14 -0.49
N LEU A 33 2.95 5.79 -1.63
CA LEU A 33 3.61 4.49 -1.83
C LEU A 33 4.81 4.31 -0.90
N GLN A 34 5.67 5.31 -0.78
CA GLN A 34 6.83 5.27 0.11
C GLN A 34 6.41 5.00 1.55
N THR A 35 5.43 5.75 2.04
CA THR A 35 4.89 5.61 3.41
C THR A 35 4.40 4.18 3.68
N LEU A 36 3.73 3.56 2.70
CA LEU A 36 3.27 2.18 2.80
C LEU A 36 4.42 1.18 2.77
N GLY A 37 5.40 1.39 1.89
CA GLY A 37 6.59 0.54 1.75
C GLY A 37 7.51 0.55 2.98
N GLU A 38 7.40 1.55 3.85
CA GLU A 38 8.14 1.63 5.10
C GLU A 38 7.46 0.89 6.27
N GLU A 39 6.18 0.49 6.14
CA GLU A 39 5.47 -0.23 7.20
C GLU A 39 5.99 -1.67 7.32
N ARG A 40 6.55 -2.00 8.50
CA ARG A 40 7.12 -3.32 8.81
C ARG A 40 6.24 -4.13 9.75
N ASN A 41 5.24 -3.51 10.39
CA ASN A 41 4.32 -4.20 11.26
C ASN A 41 3.22 -4.89 10.44
N ILE A 42 3.12 -6.22 10.55
CA ILE A 42 2.18 -7.03 9.77
C ILE A 42 0.70 -6.66 10.01
N GLU A 43 0.31 -6.39 11.26
CA GLU A 43 -1.06 -5.97 11.60
C GLU A 43 -1.42 -4.64 10.95
N ARG A 44 -0.45 -3.71 10.87
CA ARG A 44 -0.65 -2.43 10.19
C ARG A 44 -0.64 -2.54 8.66
N ARG A 45 0.06 -3.53 8.10
CA ARG A 45 -0.03 -3.85 6.67
C ARG A 45 -1.44 -4.30 6.30
N LEU A 46 -2.10 -5.11 7.13
CA LEU A 46 -3.49 -5.53 6.89
C LEU A 46 -4.45 -4.34 6.86
N ALA A 47 -4.34 -3.44 7.84
CA ALA A 47 -5.14 -2.20 7.84
C ALA A 47 -4.86 -1.33 6.60
N SER A 48 -3.60 -1.26 6.18
CA SER A 48 -3.19 -0.54 4.97
C SER A 48 -3.66 -1.21 3.68
N ALA A 49 -3.73 -2.53 3.64
CA ALA A 49 -4.18 -3.30 2.49
C ALA A 49 -5.63 -2.98 2.13
N ILE A 50 -6.49 -2.74 3.14
CA ILE A 50 -7.86 -2.28 2.91
C ILE A 50 -7.86 -0.87 2.30
N ALA A 51 -6.97 0.02 2.76
CA ALA A 51 -6.88 1.38 2.25
C ALA A 51 -6.42 1.44 0.78
N LEU A 52 -5.54 0.53 0.35
CA LEU A 52 -5.00 0.45 -1.02
C LEU A 52 -6.07 0.38 -2.11
N TRP A 53 -7.24 -0.17 -1.81
CA TRP A 53 -8.31 -0.38 -2.78
C TRP A 53 -9.33 0.77 -2.82
N ARG A 54 -9.12 1.83 -2.03
CA ARG A 54 -9.99 3.01 -2.09
C ARG A 54 -9.79 3.77 -3.42
N PRO A 55 -10.81 4.48 -3.93
CA PRO A 55 -10.68 5.26 -5.18
C PRO A 55 -9.54 6.27 -5.16
N ILE A 56 -9.25 6.86 -4.00
CA ILE A 56 -8.17 7.85 -3.82
C ILE A 56 -6.77 7.26 -4.06
N MET A 57 -6.60 5.94 -3.93
CA MET A 57 -5.33 5.26 -4.14
C MET A 57 -5.12 4.80 -5.59
N ARG A 58 -6.00 5.20 -6.50
CA ARG A 58 -5.93 4.80 -7.92
C ARG A 58 -4.57 5.09 -8.55
N ASP A 59 -4.05 6.29 -8.34
CA ASP A 59 -2.78 6.69 -8.95
C ASP A 59 -1.59 5.98 -8.28
N VAL A 60 -1.69 5.67 -6.98
CA VAL A 60 -0.72 4.83 -6.26
C VAL A 60 -0.63 3.44 -6.88
N ARG A 61 -1.76 2.81 -7.22
CA ARG A 61 -1.81 1.46 -7.83
C ARG A 61 -1.17 1.39 -9.22
N ARG A 62 -0.99 2.53 -9.88
CA ARG A 62 -0.39 2.63 -11.23
C ARG A 62 1.12 2.83 -11.18
N LEU A 63 1.68 3.15 -10.02
CA LEU A 63 3.11 3.33 -9.86
C LEU A 63 3.86 2.01 -10.04
N PRO A 64 5.05 2.01 -10.67
CA PRO A 64 5.85 0.79 -10.82
C PRO A 64 6.16 0.09 -9.49
N GLY A 65 6.46 0.86 -8.44
CA GLY A 65 6.79 0.32 -7.12
C GLY A 65 5.60 -0.31 -6.37
N PHE A 66 4.36 -0.05 -6.80
CA PHE A 66 3.19 -0.70 -6.20
C PHE A 66 3.21 -2.22 -6.41
N ARG A 67 3.66 -2.66 -7.59
CA ARG A 67 3.78 -4.10 -7.89
C ARG A 67 4.71 -4.81 -6.91
N GLU A 68 5.86 -4.19 -6.62
CA GLU A 68 6.83 -4.74 -5.67
C GLU A 68 6.26 -4.77 -4.25
N LEU A 69 5.55 -3.71 -3.84
CA LEU A 69 4.92 -3.66 -2.53
C LEU A 69 3.94 -4.82 -2.31
N VAL A 70 3.02 -5.05 -3.26
CA VAL A 70 2.00 -6.09 -3.10
C VAL A 70 2.55 -7.50 -3.30
N ARG A 71 3.67 -7.66 -4.05
CA ARG A 71 4.47 -8.89 -4.05
C ARG A 71 5.05 -9.16 -2.66
N GLU A 72 5.71 -8.17 -2.05
CA GLU A 72 6.27 -8.29 -0.69
C GLU A 72 5.21 -8.64 0.35
N TRP A 73 3.98 -8.14 0.16
CA TRP A 73 2.88 -8.38 1.09
C TRP A 73 2.11 -9.71 0.83
N GLY A 74 2.52 -10.49 -0.17
CA GLY A 74 1.93 -11.81 -0.49
C GLY A 74 0.59 -11.74 -1.24
N PHE A 75 0.23 -10.59 -1.81
CA PHE A 75 -1.01 -10.42 -2.56
C PHE A 75 -1.01 -11.23 -3.86
N VAL A 76 0.12 -11.27 -4.57
CA VAL A 76 0.22 -11.99 -5.85
C VAL A 76 0.01 -13.49 -5.65
N ASP A 77 0.64 -14.07 -4.63
CA ASP A 77 0.47 -15.48 -4.28
C ASP A 77 -0.99 -15.81 -3.93
N TYR A 78 -1.64 -14.90 -3.19
CA TYR A 78 -3.06 -15.02 -2.86
C TYR A 78 -3.93 -15.00 -4.12
N CYS A 79 -3.71 -14.05 -5.03
CA CYS A 79 -4.48 -13.92 -6.27
C CYS A 79 -4.25 -15.08 -7.24
N GLN A 80 -3.04 -15.62 -7.33
CA GLN A 80 -2.77 -16.81 -8.13
C GLN A 80 -3.53 -18.03 -7.60
N LYS A 81 -3.68 -18.14 -6.27
CA LYS A 81 -4.37 -19.27 -5.63
C LYS A 81 -5.90 -19.16 -5.65
N TYR A 82 -6.45 -17.96 -5.46
CA TYR A 82 -7.88 -17.76 -5.23
C TYR A 82 -8.58 -16.88 -6.26
N GLY A 83 -7.85 -16.27 -7.19
CA GLY A 83 -8.36 -15.36 -8.20
C GLY A 83 -8.06 -13.88 -7.91
N TRP A 84 -8.18 -13.07 -8.96
CA TRP A 84 -7.89 -11.64 -8.94
C TRP A 84 -9.14 -10.83 -8.60
N GLY A 85 -8.97 -9.71 -7.89
CA GLY A 85 -10.05 -8.75 -7.64
C GLY A 85 -10.25 -7.76 -8.80
N ASP A 86 -11.29 -6.94 -8.73
CA ASP A 86 -11.74 -6.08 -9.84
C ASP A 86 -10.70 -5.05 -10.31
N HIS A 87 -9.79 -4.63 -9.43
CA HIS A 87 -8.83 -3.56 -9.72
C HIS A 87 -7.55 -4.05 -10.38
N CYS A 88 -7.24 -5.35 -10.33
CA CYS A 88 -5.99 -5.90 -10.85
C CYS A 88 -6.27 -7.11 -11.73
N ARG A 89 -5.53 -7.25 -12.82
CA ARG A 89 -5.63 -8.39 -13.73
C ARG A 89 -4.25 -8.95 -14.07
N PRO A 90 -4.12 -10.28 -14.24
CA PRO A 90 -2.88 -10.87 -14.70
C PRO A 90 -2.65 -10.47 -16.17
N VAL A 91 -1.39 -10.20 -16.53
CA VAL A 91 -0.95 -10.06 -17.93
C VAL A 91 -0.09 -11.23 -18.38
N SER A 92 0.50 -11.94 -17.43
CA SER A 92 1.25 -13.16 -17.64
C SER A 92 1.18 -14.03 -16.38
N GLU A 93 1.88 -15.16 -16.37
CA GLU A 93 1.99 -16.01 -15.19
C GLU A 93 2.69 -15.33 -14.01
N THR A 94 3.54 -14.32 -14.28
CA THR A 94 4.40 -13.67 -13.28
C THR A 94 4.15 -12.16 -13.14
N ASP A 95 3.25 -11.59 -13.94
CA ASP A 95 3.04 -10.14 -13.99
C ASP A 95 1.56 -9.73 -14.09
N PHE A 96 1.27 -8.50 -13.65
CA PHE A 96 -0.08 -7.96 -13.51
C PHE A 96 -0.13 -6.43 -13.63
N GLU A 97 -1.31 -5.92 -13.97
CA GLU A 97 -1.61 -4.48 -14.00
C GLU A 97 -2.78 -4.17 -13.08
N CYS A 98 -2.76 -2.99 -12.46
CA CYS A 98 -3.83 -2.49 -11.59
C CYS A 98 -4.32 -1.11 -12.06
N THR A 99 -5.59 -0.81 -11.77
CA THR A 99 -6.30 0.38 -12.28
C THR A 99 -6.63 1.45 -11.26
#